data_AF-A0A2D5EXJ8-F1
#
_entry.id   AF-A0A2D5EXJ8-F1
#
_cell.length_a   1.000
_cell.length_b   1.000
_cell.length_c   1.000
_cell.angle_alpha   90.00
_cell.angle_beta   90.00
_cell.angle_gamma   90.00
#
_symmetry.space_group_name_H-M   'P 1'
#
loop_
_entity.id
_entity.type
_entity.pdbx_description
1 polymer ?
#
loop_
_entity_poly.entity_id
_entity_poly.type
_entity_poly.pdbx_seq_one_letter_code
_entity_poly.pdbx_strand_id
1 'polypeptide(L)'
;VLALSADGRVLAASADATPGDRGVTDERGPAGIQIFERGAFAWSHRATLPRPDAAGHPTWGAALALSGDGATLAVAAPNEPGPGDEPSGAVYVYVRGDDGWALDATLISPAPTADAFGRALAFDVSGDVLVVGAPEDASAATEVDGDASDTSAPGTGAAHVFVREAGEADEADGRWAHAAYLKAPTEGARGVGGAVALSADASRIALAAWRSPSAAAGVHVFVREGGRWRAEARVLPAGLADHDDFGVGLALDAAGETLAVGAPGEASDATGVGGDPTRDTSASGASGAVWVFARGEDGWAEAAYLKAANADGRDRFGMAVALASDGDRLAVGAPGESGSGEGMDPLDDDDAPAAGAVYLFERSGARWAQAAYVKPMGTRAEDGFGRQLALGRVGRRLASSVPTRTLPLGRTSAGTPNAGLLFVYDLD
;
A
#
# COMPACT_ATOMS: atom_id res chain seq x y z
N VAL A 1 9.06 4.42 -1.89
CA VAL A 1 8.01 3.39 -2.04
C VAL A 1 8.67 2.02 -2.14
N LEU A 2 8.11 0.92 -1.62
CA LEU A 2 8.66 -0.43 -1.76
C LEU A 2 7.60 -1.49 -2.10
N ALA A 3 8.03 -2.63 -2.64
CA ALA A 3 7.24 -3.85 -2.79
C ALA A 3 8.13 -5.08 -2.61
N LEU A 4 7.61 -6.15 -2.00
CA LEU A 4 8.33 -7.40 -1.76
C LEU A 4 7.56 -8.56 -2.40
N SER A 5 8.23 -9.46 -3.10
CA SER A 5 7.62 -10.69 -3.63
C SER A 5 7.10 -11.57 -2.50
N ALA A 6 6.07 -12.37 -2.76
CA ALA A 6 5.50 -13.26 -1.75
C ALA A 6 6.56 -14.25 -1.22
N ASP A 7 7.46 -14.76 -2.06
CA ASP A 7 8.55 -15.62 -1.60
C ASP A 7 9.64 -14.90 -0.76
N GLY A 8 9.54 -13.57 -0.67
CA GLY A 8 10.39 -12.68 0.09
C GLY A 8 11.80 -12.54 -0.48
N ARG A 9 12.02 -12.85 -1.76
CA ARG A 9 13.36 -12.85 -2.38
C ARG A 9 13.61 -11.69 -3.32
N VAL A 10 12.58 -11.02 -3.82
CA VAL A 10 12.70 -9.87 -4.73
C VAL A 10 12.08 -8.66 -4.06
N LEU A 11 12.82 -7.55 -4.06
CA LEU A 11 12.42 -6.29 -3.44
C LEU A 11 12.60 -5.16 -4.46
N ALA A 12 11.51 -4.46 -4.75
CA ALA A 12 11.53 -3.26 -5.58
C ALA A 12 11.39 -2.02 -4.70
N ALA A 13 12.14 -0.97 -5.00
CA ALA A 13 12.05 0.30 -4.29
C ALA A 13 12.17 1.49 -5.25
N SER A 14 11.29 2.47 -5.09
CA SER A 14 11.41 3.77 -5.76
C SER A 14 12.42 4.63 -5.01
N ALA A 15 13.40 5.19 -5.73
CA ALA A 15 14.48 6.02 -5.19
C ALA A 15 14.54 7.38 -5.90
N ASP A 16 14.54 8.47 -5.13
CA ASP A 16 14.73 9.81 -5.67
C ASP A 16 16.13 9.96 -6.31
N ALA A 17 16.23 10.79 -7.35
CA ALA A 17 17.49 11.03 -8.03
C ALA A 17 18.54 11.64 -7.09
N THR A 18 19.76 11.09 -7.13
CA THR A 18 20.90 11.62 -6.38
C THR A 18 21.22 13.05 -6.87
N PRO A 19 21.63 13.98 -5.99
CA PRO A 19 21.91 15.36 -6.38
C PRO A 19 23.06 15.54 -7.41
N GLY A 20 23.86 14.49 -7.69
CA GLY A 20 25.01 14.55 -8.60
C GLY A 20 24.64 14.57 -10.09
N ASP A 21 23.44 14.11 -10.45
CA ASP A 21 22.94 14.11 -11.84
C ASP A 21 22.10 15.37 -12.16
N ARG A 22 22.05 16.34 -11.24
CA ARG A 22 21.19 17.53 -11.37
C ARG A 22 21.88 18.64 -12.16
N GLY A 23 21.54 18.75 -13.44
CA GLY A 23 21.51 20.05 -14.11
C GLY A 23 20.45 20.92 -13.44
N VAL A 24 20.85 22.11 -13.00
CA VAL A 24 20.02 23.08 -12.28
C VAL A 24 18.79 23.45 -13.12
N THR A 25 17.61 22.90 -12.76
CA THR A 25 16.22 23.46 -12.83
C THR A 25 15.09 22.45 -13.10
N ASP A 26 15.27 21.13 -13.04
CA ASP A 26 14.20 20.23 -13.51
C ASP A 26 13.47 19.44 -12.40
N GLU A 27 12.14 19.54 -12.40
CA GLU A 27 11.12 18.83 -11.61
C GLU A 27 11.04 17.32 -11.95
N ARG A 28 12.18 16.65 -12.16
CA ARG A 28 12.22 15.23 -12.55
C ARG A 28 12.00 14.34 -11.33
N GLY A 29 11.05 13.41 -11.43
CA GLY A 29 10.76 12.37 -10.44
C GLY A 29 11.90 11.39 -10.17
N PRO A 30 11.63 10.23 -9.54
CA PRO A 30 12.68 9.33 -9.06
C PRO A 30 13.60 8.84 -10.19
N ALA A 31 14.89 8.62 -9.86
CA ALA A 31 15.92 8.25 -10.84
C ALA A 31 15.76 6.86 -11.45
N GLY A 32 14.88 6.03 -10.88
CA GLY A 32 14.64 4.66 -11.33
C GLY A 32 14.02 3.82 -10.23
N ILE A 33 13.42 2.69 -10.62
CA ILE A 33 13.05 1.65 -9.66
C ILE A 33 14.25 0.74 -9.44
N GLN A 34 14.70 0.63 -8.20
CA GLN A 34 15.79 -0.22 -7.78
C GLN A 34 15.24 -1.63 -7.49
N ILE A 35 15.84 -2.65 -8.10
CA ILE A 35 15.49 -4.06 -7.88
C ILE A 35 16.61 -4.74 -7.11
N PHE A 36 16.26 -5.37 -6.00
CA PHE A 36 17.16 -6.16 -5.17
C PHE A 36 16.72 -7.61 -5.12
N GLU A 37 17.69 -8.52 -5.08
CA GLU A 37 17.44 -9.93 -4.86
C GLU A 37 18.22 -10.46 -3.68
N ARG A 38 17.54 -11.30 -2.90
CA ARG A 38 18.11 -12.04 -1.79
C ARG A 38 18.84 -13.28 -2.32
N GLY A 39 20.16 -13.30 -2.12
CA GLY A 39 20.95 -14.53 -2.17
C GLY A 39 20.78 -15.37 -0.89
N ALA A 40 21.70 -16.30 -0.64
CA ALA A 40 21.63 -17.13 0.57
C ALA A 40 21.73 -16.32 1.87
N PHE A 41 22.50 -15.22 1.88
CA PHE A 41 22.83 -14.48 3.11
C PHE A 41 22.69 -12.96 3.01
N ALA A 42 22.54 -12.41 1.80
CA ALA A 42 22.56 -10.97 1.59
C ALA A 42 21.64 -10.56 0.45
N TRP A 43 21.16 -9.32 0.52
CA TRP A 43 20.52 -8.63 -0.58
C TRP A 43 21.59 -8.07 -1.53
N SER A 44 21.32 -8.15 -2.82
CA SER A 44 22.17 -7.62 -3.89
C SER A 44 21.33 -6.77 -4.83
N HIS A 45 21.82 -5.60 -5.22
CA HIS A 45 21.22 -4.81 -6.30
C HIS A 45 21.36 -5.58 -7.61
N ARG A 46 20.28 -5.64 -8.40
CA ARG A 46 20.20 -6.42 -9.64
C ARG A 46 19.91 -5.59 -10.85
N ALA A 47 19.04 -4.60 -10.73
CA ALA A 47 18.66 -3.74 -11.83
C ALA A 47 18.22 -2.37 -11.32
N THR A 48 18.39 -1.37 -12.18
CA THR A 48 17.73 -0.08 -12.08
C THR A 48 16.84 0.04 -13.31
N LEU A 49 15.53 0.04 -13.11
CA LEU A 49 14.58 0.23 -14.20
C LEU A 49 14.42 1.72 -14.45
N PRO A 50 14.74 2.21 -15.66
CA PRO A 50 14.45 3.58 -16.02
C PRO A 50 12.95 3.73 -16.31
N ARG A 51 12.45 4.96 -16.16
CA ARG A 51 11.17 5.32 -16.79
C ARG A 51 11.27 5.13 -18.31
N PRO A 52 10.22 4.67 -19.01
CA PRO A 52 10.29 4.41 -20.45
C PRO A 52 10.51 5.66 -21.31
N ASP A 53 10.02 6.82 -20.88
CA ASP A 53 10.23 8.10 -21.53
C ASP A 53 11.28 8.97 -20.79
N ALA A 54 11.86 9.93 -21.51
CA ALA A 54 12.91 10.81 -20.99
C ALA A 54 12.38 12.05 -20.25
N ALA A 55 11.07 12.29 -20.26
CA ALA A 55 10.44 13.46 -19.65
C ALA A 55 10.05 13.10 -18.22
N GLY A 56 10.97 13.28 -17.26
CA GLY A 56 10.69 12.98 -15.85
C GLY A 56 9.40 13.66 -15.34
N HIS A 57 8.58 12.91 -14.61
CA HIS A 57 7.38 13.42 -13.95
C HIS A 57 7.50 13.08 -12.46
N PRO A 58 7.19 14.00 -11.54
CA PRO A 58 7.48 13.85 -10.11
C PRO A 58 6.81 12.65 -9.44
N THR A 59 5.80 12.05 -10.06
CA THR A 59 4.97 10.99 -9.44
C THR A 59 5.24 9.58 -9.96
N TRP A 60 6.13 9.38 -10.93
CA TRP A 60 6.51 8.02 -11.34
C TRP A 60 7.10 7.26 -10.15
N GLY A 61 6.75 5.98 -9.97
CA GLY A 61 7.15 5.19 -8.80
C GLY A 61 6.42 5.55 -7.50
N ALA A 62 5.28 6.25 -7.56
CA ALA A 62 4.45 6.57 -6.38
C ALA A 62 3.75 5.35 -5.76
N ALA A 63 3.55 4.27 -6.54
CA ALA A 63 3.09 2.98 -6.07
C ALA A 63 3.82 1.86 -6.83
N LEU A 64 4.06 0.73 -6.15
CA LEU A 64 4.72 -0.46 -6.71
C LEU A 64 3.94 -1.71 -6.31
N ALA A 65 3.84 -2.68 -7.21
CA ALA A 65 3.33 -4.03 -6.90
C ALA A 65 4.19 -5.10 -7.61
N LEU A 66 4.54 -6.17 -6.90
CA LEU A 66 5.30 -7.31 -7.42
C LEU A 66 4.44 -8.57 -7.43
N SER A 67 4.61 -9.42 -8.44
CA SER A 67 4.06 -10.78 -8.45
C SER A 67 4.66 -11.65 -7.33
N GLY A 68 4.01 -12.78 -7.04
CA GLY A 68 4.43 -13.67 -5.97
C GLY A 68 5.84 -14.23 -6.12
N ASP A 69 6.27 -14.46 -7.36
CA ASP A 69 7.63 -14.89 -7.73
C ASP A 69 8.62 -13.73 -7.96
N GLY A 70 8.13 -12.49 -7.96
CA GLY A 70 8.90 -11.28 -8.24
C GLY A 70 9.35 -11.13 -9.69
N ALA A 71 8.73 -11.83 -10.65
CA ALA A 71 9.06 -11.73 -12.08
C ALA A 71 8.26 -10.65 -12.83
N THR A 72 7.16 -10.14 -12.26
CA THR A 72 6.35 -9.07 -12.83
C THR A 72 6.25 -7.91 -11.83
N LEU A 73 6.43 -6.69 -12.32
CA LEU A 73 6.40 -5.45 -11.53
C LEU A 73 5.49 -4.43 -12.20
N ALA A 74 4.62 -3.79 -11.43
CA ALA A 74 3.84 -2.64 -11.85
C ALA A 74 4.38 -1.39 -11.14
N VAL A 75 4.53 -0.31 -11.91
CA VAL A 75 5.05 0.98 -11.44
C VAL A 75 4.06 2.07 -11.82
N ALA A 76 3.49 2.76 -10.83
CA ALA A 76 2.49 3.79 -11.08
C ALA A 76 3.11 5.19 -11.28
N ALA A 77 2.44 6.00 -12.09
CA ALA A 77 2.61 7.44 -12.23
C ALA A 77 1.23 8.11 -12.19
N PRO A 78 0.61 8.32 -11.01
CA PRO A 78 -0.80 8.73 -10.91
C PRO A 78 -1.12 10.14 -11.40
N ASN A 79 -0.10 10.96 -11.69
CA ASN A 79 -0.30 12.31 -12.24
C ASN A 79 0.24 12.41 -13.67
N GLU A 80 0.47 11.27 -14.35
CA GLU A 80 0.83 11.26 -15.76
C GLU A 80 -0.22 12.05 -16.57
N PRO A 81 0.20 13.00 -17.43
CA PRO A 81 -0.74 13.73 -18.29
C PRO A 81 -1.45 12.79 -19.27
N GLY A 82 -2.77 12.86 -19.29
CA GLY A 82 -3.64 12.19 -20.25
C GLY A 82 -4.10 13.13 -21.37
N PRO A 83 -5.16 12.76 -22.11
CA PRO A 83 -5.74 13.61 -23.14
C PRO A 83 -6.11 15.00 -22.61
N GLY A 84 -5.59 16.06 -23.25
CA GLY A 84 -5.83 17.44 -22.81
C GLY A 84 -4.97 17.91 -21.63
N ASP A 85 -3.88 17.21 -21.33
CA ASP A 85 -2.93 17.48 -20.22
C ASP A 85 -3.52 17.31 -18.81
N GLU A 86 -4.68 16.64 -18.69
CA GLU A 86 -5.30 16.32 -17.40
C GLU A 86 -4.54 15.19 -16.69
N PRO A 87 -4.35 15.23 -15.35
CA PRO A 87 -3.60 14.24 -14.59
C PRO A 87 -4.37 12.91 -14.46
N SER A 88 -4.41 12.16 -15.56
CA SER A 88 -5.18 10.92 -15.69
C SER A 88 -4.41 9.69 -15.23
N GLY A 89 -3.09 9.79 -15.05
CA GLY A 89 -2.28 8.72 -14.51
C GLY A 89 -2.00 7.56 -15.47
N ALA A 90 -0.96 6.80 -15.16
CA ALA A 90 -0.55 5.62 -15.93
C ALA A 90 0.12 4.58 -15.03
N VAL A 91 0.13 3.33 -15.48
CA VAL A 91 0.84 2.22 -14.85
C VAL A 91 1.71 1.50 -15.86
N TYR A 92 3.00 1.37 -15.55
CA TYR A 92 3.98 0.69 -16.38
C TYR A 92 4.23 -0.70 -15.83
N VAL A 93 3.96 -1.74 -16.63
CA VAL A 93 4.19 -3.14 -16.27
C VAL A 93 5.50 -3.60 -16.88
N TYR A 94 6.39 -4.13 -16.06
CA TYR A 94 7.67 -4.71 -16.45
C TYR A 94 7.67 -6.22 -16.16
N VAL A 95 8.31 -6.98 -17.03
CA VAL A 95 8.55 -8.42 -16.84
C VAL A 95 10.01 -8.76 -16.96
N ARG A 96 10.45 -9.64 -16.07
CA ARG A 96 11.76 -10.25 -16.10
C ARG A 96 11.78 -11.41 -17.11
N GLY A 97 12.57 -11.25 -18.16
CA GLY A 97 12.98 -12.32 -19.06
C GLY A 97 14.45 -12.71 -18.87
N ASP A 98 14.98 -13.48 -19.83
CA ASP A 98 16.36 -13.97 -19.82
C ASP A 98 17.38 -12.82 -19.92
N ASP A 99 17.06 -11.78 -20.68
CA ASP A 99 17.90 -10.60 -20.89
C ASP A 99 17.70 -9.49 -19.82
N GLY A 100 16.95 -9.79 -18.77
CA GLY A 100 16.61 -8.85 -17.70
C GLY A 100 15.18 -8.34 -17.77
N TRP A 101 14.94 -7.16 -17.19
CA TRP A 101 13.62 -6.57 -17.12
C TRP A 101 13.31 -5.76 -18.39
N ALA A 102 12.16 -6.00 -18.99
CA ALA A 102 11.65 -5.23 -20.12
C ALA A 102 10.29 -4.61 -19.79
N LEU A 103 10.02 -3.43 -20.36
CA LEU A 103 8.66 -2.88 -20.35
C LEU A 103 7.78 -3.79 -21.19
N ASP A 104 6.69 -4.21 -20.60
CA ASP A 104 5.71 -5.09 -21.21
C ASP A 104 4.45 -4.35 -21.65
N ALA A 105 3.94 -3.44 -20.81
CA ALA A 105 2.76 -2.65 -21.13
C ALA A 105 2.76 -1.30 -20.41
N THR A 106 2.07 -0.34 -21.01
CA THR A 106 1.63 0.90 -20.35
C THR A 106 0.12 0.86 -20.29
N LEU A 107 -0.43 0.82 -19.07
CA LEU A 107 -1.87 0.79 -18.82
C LEU A 107 -2.33 2.20 -18.47
N ILE A 108 -3.45 2.60 -19.07
CA ILE A 108 -4.13 3.87 -18.81
C ILE A 108 -5.61 3.58 -18.51
N SER A 109 -6.27 4.52 -17.84
CA SER A 109 -7.72 4.45 -17.63
C SER A 109 -8.46 4.47 -18.99
N PRO A 110 -9.42 3.56 -19.23
CA PRO A 110 -10.26 3.60 -20.44
C PRO A 110 -11.16 4.83 -20.53
N ALA A 111 -11.38 5.54 -19.43
CA ALA A 111 -12.13 6.80 -19.35
C ALA A 111 -11.30 7.84 -18.57
N PRO A 112 -10.21 8.37 -19.16
CA PRO A 112 -9.23 9.17 -18.45
C PRO A 112 -9.76 10.58 -18.14
N THR A 113 -10.41 10.74 -17.00
CA THR A 113 -10.88 12.04 -16.49
C THR A 113 -10.26 12.32 -15.14
N ALA A 114 -9.04 12.85 -15.12
CA ALA A 114 -8.34 13.30 -13.91
C ALA A 114 -8.55 12.38 -12.70
N ASP A 115 -8.40 11.07 -12.90
CA ASP A 115 -8.89 10.03 -11.99
C ASP A 115 -7.80 9.50 -11.04
N ALA A 116 -6.57 10.03 -11.16
CA ALA A 116 -5.38 9.60 -10.45
C ALA A 116 -5.10 8.08 -10.60
N PHE A 117 -5.34 7.53 -11.79
CA PHE A 117 -5.10 6.11 -12.11
C PHE A 117 -3.68 5.67 -11.73
N GLY A 118 -3.58 4.62 -10.91
CA GLY A 118 -2.29 4.14 -10.38
C GLY A 118 -2.02 4.60 -8.95
N ARG A 119 -2.95 5.26 -8.27
CA ARG A 119 -2.75 5.71 -6.88
C ARG A 119 -2.42 4.56 -5.92
N ALA A 120 -2.97 3.38 -6.18
CA ALA A 120 -2.73 2.13 -5.48
C ALA A 120 -2.73 0.96 -6.47
N LEU A 121 -1.93 -0.07 -6.18
CA LEU A 121 -1.73 -1.24 -7.05
C LEU A 121 -1.74 -2.53 -6.23
N ALA A 122 -2.32 -3.60 -6.77
CA ALA A 122 -2.17 -4.95 -6.23
C ALA A 122 -2.18 -6.00 -7.36
N PHE A 123 -1.21 -6.91 -7.32
CA PHE A 123 -1.20 -8.12 -8.16
C PHE A 123 -1.79 -9.31 -7.41
N ASP A 124 -2.34 -10.25 -8.16
CA ASP A 124 -2.52 -11.62 -7.68
C ASP A 124 -1.15 -12.33 -7.59
N VAL A 125 -1.14 -13.55 -7.04
CA VAL A 125 0.14 -14.25 -6.81
C VAL A 125 0.85 -14.62 -8.12
N SER A 126 0.11 -14.86 -9.20
CA SER A 126 0.69 -15.21 -10.51
C SER A 126 1.27 -14.01 -11.25
N GLY A 127 0.77 -12.80 -10.96
CA GLY A 127 1.14 -11.58 -11.70
C GLY A 127 0.35 -11.41 -13.00
N ASP A 128 -0.83 -12.02 -13.10
CA ASP A 128 -1.67 -12.06 -14.29
C ASP A 128 -2.94 -11.22 -14.12
N VAL A 129 -3.26 -10.84 -12.89
CA VAL A 129 -4.35 -9.92 -12.57
C VAL A 129 -3.79 -8.74 -11.78
N LEU A 130 -3.98 -7.54 -12.32
CA LEU A 130 -3.61 -6.28 -11.68
C LEU A 130 -4.86 -5.47 -11.35
N VAL A 131 -4.96 -5.01 -10.11
CA VAL A 131 -5.97 -4.03 -9.69
C VAL A 131 -5.30 -2.69 -9.55
N VAL A 132 -5.90 -1.67 -10.17
CA VAL A 132 -5.41 -0.29 -10.19
C VAL A 132 -6.46 0.62 -9.59
N GLY A 133 -6.11 1.33 -8.53
CA GLY A 133 -6.97 2.34 -7.91
C GLY A 133 -6.93 3.68 -8.63
N ALA A 134 -8.10 4.32 -8.74
CA ALA A 134 -8.31 5.63 -9.36
C ALA A 134 -9.27 6.48 -8.49
N PRO A 135 -8.82 7.00 -7.33
CA PRO A 135 -9.69 7.61 -6.33
C PRO A 135 -10.26 8.97 -6.72
N GLU A 136 -9.73 9.62 -7.75
CA GLU A 136 -10.26 10.89 -8.25
C GLU A 136 -11.27 10.69 -9.39
N ASP A 137 -11.54 9.44 -9.80
CA ASP A 137 -12.56 9.11 -10.80
C ASP A 137 -13.86 9.86 -10.52
N ALA A 138 -14.36 10.50 -11.57
CA ALA A 138 -15.49 11.43 -11.52
C ALA A 138 -16.81 10.80 -11.98
N SER A 139 -16.81 9.51 -12.31
CA SER A 139 -17.98 8.85 -12.86
C SER A 139 -19.10 8.70 -11.84
N ALA A 140 -20.34 8.93 -12.28
CA ALA A 140 -21.57 8.65 -11.55
C ALA A 140 -22.03 7.18 -11.62
N ALA A 141 -21.23 6.28 -12.21
CA ALA A 141 -21.53 4.85 -12.25
C ALA A 141 -21.69 4.25 -10.83
N THR A 142 -22.64 3.32 -10.68
CA THR A 142 -23.06 2.76 -9.37
C THR A 142 -22.91 1.24 -9.25
N GLU A 143 -22.46 0.57 -10.32
CA GLU A 143 -22.31 -0.89 -10.37
C GLU A 143 -20.96 -1.29 -11.00
N VAL A 144 -20.65 -2.59 -10.92
CA VAL A 144 -19.52 -3.17 -11.66
C VAL A 144 -19.79 -3.03 -13.17
N ASP A 145 -18.78 -2.57 -13.90
CA ASP A 145 -18.82 -2.35 -15.35
C ASP A 145 -19.91 -1.35 -15.78
N GLY A 146 -20.29 -0.44 -14.89
CA GLY A 146 -21.17 0.69 -15.21
C GLY A 146 -20.56 1.64 -16.23
N ASP A 147 -21.42 2.42 -16.89
CA ASP A 147 -21.00 3.42 -17.88
C ASP A 147 -20.23 4.57 -17.21
N ALA A 148 -18.94 4.65 -17.53
CA ALA A 148 -18.04 5.66 -16.97
C ALA A 148 -18.20 7.06 -17.62
N SER A 149 -19.05 7.23 -18.63
CA SER A 149 -19.14 8.47 -19.41
C SER A 149 -19.78 9.65 -18.69
N ASP A 150 -20.63 9.42 -17.69
CA ASP A 150 -21.21 10.48 -16.87
C ASP A 150 -20.24 10.89 -15.76
N THR A 151 -19.52 11.99 -15.95
CA THR A 151 -18.48 12.49 -15.04
C THR A 151 -19.00 13.54 -14.04
N SER A 152 -20.29 13.49 -13.70
CA SER A 152 -20.93 14.47 -12.80
C SER A 152 -20.66 14.24 -11.30
N ALA A 153 -19.89 13.20 -10.93
CA ALA A 153 -19.63 12.80 -9.56
C ALA A 153 -18.12 12.78 -9.22
N PRO A 154 -17.44 13.95 -9.24
CA PRO A 154 -16.01 14.07 -9.03
C PRO A 154 -15.54 13.48 -7.68
N GLY A 155 -14.46 12.71 -7.71
CA GLY A 155 -13.83 12.13 -6.53
C GLY A 155 -14.63 11.01 -5.86
N THR A 156 -15.59 10.41 -6.57
CA THR A 156 -16.25 9.18 -6.09
C THR A 156 -15.27 8.01 -6.09
N GLY A 157 -14.34 8.01 -7.05
CA GLY A 157 -13.27 7.03 -7.15
C GLY A 157 -13.74 5.72 -7.78
N ALA A 158 -12.77 4.90 -8.20
CA ALA A 158 -12.98 3.60 -8.80
C ALA A 158 -11.74 2.69 -8.64
N ALA A 159 -11.88 1.44 -9.05
CA ALA A 159 -10.75 0.59 -9.37
C ALA A 159 -10.93 -0.12 -10.71
N HIS A 160 -9.83 -0.37 -11.41
CA HIS A 160 -9.79 -1.05 -12.69
C HIS A 160 -9.06 -2.38 -12.53
N VAL A 161 -9.61 -3.44 -13.10
CA VAL A 161 -9.00 -4.77 -13.12
C VAL A 161 -8.47 -5.01 -14.52
N PHE A 162 -7.18 -5.32 -14.62
CA PHE A 162 -6.53 -5.74 -15.86
C PHE A 162 -6.11 -7.20 -15.74
N VAL A 163 -6.29 -7.94 -16.82
CA VAL A 163 -5.92 -9.37 -16.91
C VAL A 163 -4.95 -9.55 -18.06
N ARG A 164 -3.87 -10.27 -17.81
CA ARG A 164 -2.91 -10.67 -18.83
C ARG A 164 -3.54 -11.73 -19.73
N GLU A 165 -3.60 -11.45 -21.03
CA GLU A 165 -4.11 -12.38 -22.03
C GLU A 165 -3.02 -13.33 -22.54
N ALA A 166 -3.42 -14.54 -22.94
CA ALA A 166 -2.53 -15.53 -23.52
C ALA A 166 -2.40 -15.31 -25.05
N GLY A 167 -1.21 -14.96 -25.53
CA GLY A 167 -0.91 -14.74 -26.95
C GLY A 167 0.35 -13.90 -27.16
N GLU A 168 0.81 -13.78 -28.41
CA GLU A 168 1.77 -12.74 -28.77
C GLU A 168 1.05 -11.38 -28.66
N ALA A 169 1.69 -10.41 -28.01
CA ALA A 169 1.13 -9.06 -27.89
C ALA A 169 0.85 -8.49 -29.29
N ASP A 170 -0.36 -7.96 -29.53
CA ASP A 170 -0.56 -7.10 -30.69
C ASP A 170 0.19 -5.78 -30.43
N GLU A 171 0.91 -5.27 -31.42
CA GLU A 171 1.81 -4.10 -31.25
C GLU A 171 1.07 -2.84 -30.76
N ALA A 172 -0.27 -2.81 -30.89
CA ALA A 172 -1.12 -1.68 -30.52
C ALA A 172 -1.73 -1.75 -29.10
N ASP A 173 -2.08 -2.95 -28.60
CA ASP A 173 -2.93 -3.09 -27.40
C ASP A 173 -2.24 -3.78 -26.22
N GLY A 174 -1.02 -4.31 -26.42
CA GLY A 174 -0.28 -5.01 -25.38
C GLY A 174 -0.93 -6.32 -24.94
N ARG A 175 -0.32 -7.01 -23.98
CA ARG A 175 -0.80 -8.32 -23.48
C ARG A 175 -1.82 -8.21 -22.33
N TRP A 176 -2.36 -7.04 -22.05
CA TRP A 176 -3.21 -6.76 -20.89
C TRP A 176 -4.56 -6.19 -21.32
N ALA A 177 -5.63 -6.90 -21.03
CA ALA A 177 -6.99 -6.45 -21.27
C ALA A 177 -7.61 -5.83 -20.03
N HIS A 178 -8.34 -4.73 -20.21
CA HIS A 178 -9.22 -4.20 -19.15
C HIS A 178 -10.41 -5.14 -18.97
N ALA A 179 -10.49 -5.76 -17.80
CA ALA A 179 -11.43 -6.85 -17.52
C ALA A 179 -12.60 -6.43 -16.62
N ALA A 180 -12.43 -5.38 -15.80
CA ALA A 180 -13.52 -4.84 -15.00
C ALA A 180 -13.30 -3.40 -14.53
N TYR A 181 -14.40 -2.70 -14.32
CA TYR A 181 -14.48 -1.38 -13.68
C TYR A 181 -15.32 -1.50 -12.39
N LEU A 182 -14.73 -1.18 -11.25
CA LEU A 182 -15.32 -1.40 -9.93
C LEU A 182 -15.67 -0.07 -9.26
N LYS A 183 -16.97 0.15 -9.06
CA LYS A 183 -17.52 1.26 -8.28
C LYS A 183 -18.11 0.77 -6.97
N ALA A 184 -17.95 1.55 -5.92
CA ALA A 184 -18.66 1.29 -4.68
C ALA A 184 -20.18 1.45 -4.93
N PRO A 185 -21.02 0.47 -4.57
CA PRO A 185 -22.47 0.57 -4.74
C PRO A 185 -23.12 1.50 -3.69
N THR A 186 -22.32 2.18 -2.87
CA THR A 186 -22.80 3.04 -1.78
C THR A 186 -22.90 4.47 -2.27
N GLU A 187 -24.11 5.02 -2.25
CA GLU A 187 -24.35 6.42 -2.61
C GLU A 187 -23.50 7.36 -1.75
N GLY A 188 -22.83 8.32 -2.40
CA GLY A 188 -21.98 9.29 -1.73
C GLY A 188 -20.59 8.79 -1.32
N ALA A 189 -20.21 7.54 -1.65
CA ALA A 189 -18.85 7.07 -1.45
C ALA A 189 -17.85 7.92 -2.25
N ARG A 190 -16.70 8.21 -1.65
CA ARG A 190 -15.64 9.03 -2.22
C ARG A 190 -14.25 8.46 -1.99
N GLY A 191 -13.37 8.69 -2.96
CA GLY A 191 -12.00 8.21 -2.93
C GLY A 191 -11.88 6.70 -3.00
N VAL A 192 -12.86 5.98 -3.55
CA VAL A 192 -12.80 4.54 -3.75
C VAL A 192 -11.56 4.18 -4.57
N GLY A 193 -10.81 3.16 -4.15
CA GLY A 193 -9.54 2.80 -4.80
C GLY A 193 -8.35 3.64 -4.32
N GLY A 194 -8.51 4.42 -3.23
CA GLY A 194 -7.38 5.07 -2.55
C GLY A 194 -6.35 4.09 -1.98
N ALA A 195 -6.83 2.91 -1.55
CA ALA A 195 -6.05 1.73 -1.25
C ALA A 195 -6.75 0.50 -1.85
N VAL A 196 -5.97 -0.48 -2.30
CA VAL A 196 -6.46 -1.72 -2.92
C VAL A 196 -5.76 -2.93 -2.31
N ALA A 197 -6.49 -4.01 -2.09
CA ALA A 197 -5.93 -5.31 -1.73
C ALA A 197 -6.60 -6.42 -2.56
N LEU A 198 -5.83 -7.44 -2.92
CA LEU A 198 -6.24 -8.54 -3.80
C LEU A 198 -5.81 -9.88 -3.17
N SER A 199 -6.73 -10.83 -3.16
CA SER A 199 -6.46 -12.23 -2.77
C SER A 199 -5.56 -12.91 -3.79
N ALA A 200 -4.82 -13.94 -3.35
CA ALA A 200 -3.78 -14.57 -4.16
C ALA A 200 -4.31 -15.20 -5.46
N ASP A 201 -5.56 -15.68 -5.46
CA ASP A 201 -6.23 -16.31 -6.60
C ASP A 201 -7.10 -15.35 -7.42
N ALA A 202 -7.04 -14.05 -7.09
CA ALA A 202 -7.89 -13.02 -7.67
C ALA A 202 -9.40 -13.32 -7.57
N SER A 203 -9.84 -13.96 -6.48
CA SER A 203 -11.26 -14.22 -6.21
C SER A 203 -11.95 -13.07 -5.46
N ARG A 204 -11.18 -12.25 -4.73
CA ARG A 204 -11.68 -11.12 -3.93
C ARG A 204 -10.78 -9.90 -3.98
N ILE A 205 -11.41 -8.73 -4.00
CA ILE A 205 -10.80 -7.40 -3.94
C ILE A 205 -11.38 -6.64 -2.76
N ALA A 206 -10.55 -5.90 -2.04
CA ALA A 206 -10.97 -4.89 -1.07
C ALA A 206 -10.52 -3.49 -1.52
N LEU A 207 -11.44 -2.53 -1.51
CA LEU A 207 -11.20 -1.13 -1.89
C LEU A 207 -11.55 -0.20 -0.74
N ALA A 208 -10.61 0.64 -0.31
CA ALA A 208 -10.89 1.68 0.68
C ALA A 208 -11.57 2.90 0.04
N ALA A 209 -12.53 3.48 0.74
CA ALA A 209 -13.24 4.72 0.39
C ALA A 209 -12.93 5.85 1.41
N TRP A 210 -11.64 6.11 1.61
CA TRP A 210 -11.03 7.01 2.62
C TRP A 210 -11.45 8.49 2.62
N ARG A 211 -12.16 9.00 1.60
CA ARG A 211 -12.65 10.39 1.55
C ARG A 211 -14.16 10.51 1.72
N SER A 212 -14.82 9.39 2.00
CA SER A 212 -16.27 9.33 2.07
C SER A 212 -16.80 10.05 3.31
N PRO A 213 -17.94 10.77 3.20
CA PRO A 213 -18.66 11.20 4.38
C PRO A 213 -19.14 9.99 5.18
N SER A 214 -19.58 10.25 6.41
CA SER A 214 -19.75 9.18 7.40
C SER A 214 -20.71 8.05 7.01
N ALA A 215 -21.77 8.39 6.28
CA ALA A 215 -22.73 7.40 5.80
C ALA A 215 -22.17 6.44 4.73
N ALA A 216 -21.09 6.81 4.02
CA ALA A 216 -20.54 6.06 2.90
C ALA A 216 -19.11 5.51 3.10
N ALA A 217 -18.46 5.86 4.21
CA ALA A 217 -17.10 5.42 4.56
C ALA A 217 -16.98 3.91 4.83
N GLY A 218 -15.80 3.35 4.59
CA GLY A 218 -15.51 1.95 4.84
C GLY A 218 -14.68 1.33 3.73
N VAL A 219 -14.57 0.01 3.80
CA VAL A 219 -13.93 -0.80 2.77
C VAL A 219 -14.98 -1.62 2.04
N HIS A 220 -15.00 -1.51 0.72
CA HIS A 220 -15.91 -2.24 -0.16
C HIS A 220 -15.21 -3.50 -0.65
N VAL A 221 -15.81 -4.65 -0.37
CA VAL A 221 -15.31 -5.96 -0.79
C VAL A 221 -16.08 -6.42 -2.03
N PHE A 222 -15.35 -6.85 -3.04
CA PHE A 222 -15.87 -7.42 -4.28
C PHE A 222 -15.41 -8.86 -4.40
N VAL A 223 -16.24 -9.71 -4.99
CA VAL A 223 -15.97 -11.12 -5.22
C VAL A 223 -16.18 -11.48 -6.69
N ARG A 224 -15.33 -12.37 -7.21
CA ARG A 224 -15.40 -12.89 -8.57
C ARG A 224 -16.17 -14.20 -8.59
N GLU A 225 -17.32 -14.20 -9.25
CA GLU A 225 -18.14 -15.40 -9.44
C GLU A 225 -18.61 -15.51 -10.89
N GLY A 226 -18.57 -16.72 -11.45
CA GLY A 226 -18.97 -16.95 -12.85
C GLY A 226 -18.16 -16.11 -13.86
N GLY A 227 -16.92 -15.75 -13.51
CA GLY A 227 -16.05 -14.91 -14.33
C GLY A 227 -16.27 -13.40 -14.21
N ARG A 228 -17.26 -12.94 -13.43
CA ARG A 228 -17.59 -11.52 -13.24
C ARG A 228 -17.39 -11.07 -11.80
N TRP A 229 -17.09 -9.80 -11.62
CA TRP A 229 -17.04 -9.18 -10.29
C TRP A 229 -18.42 -8.72 -9.85
N ARG A 230 -18.69 -8.79 -8.55
CA ARG A 230 -19.82 -8.10 -7.92
C ARG A 230 -19.41 -7.57 -6.55
N ALA A 231 -20.12 -6.57 -6.05
CA ALA A 231 -19.98 -6.16 -4.66
C ALA A 231 -20.49 -7.27 -3.73
N GLU A 232 -19.67 -7.62 -2.74
CA GLU A 232 -19.98 -8.61 -1.70
C GLU A 232 -20.44 -7.93 -0.41
N ALA A 233 -19.66 -6.96 0.08
CA ALA A 233 -19.90 -6.35 1.38
C ALA A 233 -19.30 -4.94 1.46
N ARG A 234 -19.77 -4.18 2.45
CA ARG A 234 -19.09 -2.99 2.98
C ARG A 234 -18.74 -3.29 4.43
N VAL A 235 -17.46 -3.16 4.78
CA VAL A 235 -17.00 -3.33 6.15
C VAL A 235 -16.65 -1.97 6.76
N LEU A 236 -17.18 -1.75 7.95
CA LEU A 236 -16.96 -0.55 8.76
C LEU A 236 -17.17 -0.94 10.22
N PRO A 237 -16.27 -0.57 11.15
CA PRO A 237 -16.48 -0.82 12.58
C PRO A 237 -17.64 0.01 13.11
N ALA A 238 -18.32 -0.51 14.12
CA ALA A 238 -19.32 0.26 14.84
C ALA A 238 -18.64 1.33 15.72
N GLY A 239 -19.19 2.54 15.75
CA GLY A 239 -18.78 3.57 16.72
C GLY A 239 -17.54 4.38 16.37
N LEU A 240 -16.95 4.23 15.17
CA LEU A 240 -15.89 5.13 14.69
C LEU A 240 -16.42 6.56 14.53
N ALA A 241 -15.84 7.52 15.26
CA ALA A 241 -16.13 8.94 15.12
C ALA A 241 -15.36 9.50 13.91
N ASP A 242 -16.05 10.20 13.00
CA ASP A 242 -15.48 10.79 11.77
C ASP A 242 -14.58 9.85 10.93
N HIS A 243 -14.71 8.54 11.17
CA HIS A 243 -14.03 7.42 10.50
C HIS A 243 -12.51 7.40 10.60
N ASP A 244 -11.86 8.31 11.35
CA ASP A 244 -10.48 8.14 11.82
C ASP A 244 -9.45 7.71 10.76
N ASP A 245 -9.63 8.16 9.52
CA ASP A 245 -8.84 7.74 8.34
C ASP A 245 -8.88 6.22 8.06
N PHE A 246 -9.99 5.56 8.39
CA PHE A 246 -10.21 4.12 8.20
C PHE A 246 -10.10 3.73 6.72
N GLY A 247 -9.20 2.79 6.46
CA GLY A 247 -8.88 2.33 5.10
C GLY A 247 -7.57 2.87 4.54
N VAL A 248 -6.85 3.74 5.26
CA VAL A 248 -5.50 4.18 4.86
C VAL A 248 -4.52 3.01 4.80
N GLY A 249 -4.50 2.17 5.85
CA GLY A 249 -3.83 0.88 5.81
C GLY A 249 -4.82 -0.21 5.40
N LEU A 250 -4.47 -1.03 4.41
CA LEU A 250 -5.36 -2.09 3.90
C LEU A 250 -4.57 -3.32 3.49
N ALA A 251 -4.93 -4.49 4.00
CA ALA A 251 -4.34 -5.77 3.62
C ALA A 251 -5.36 -6.91 3.67
N LEU A 252 -5.33 -7.79 2.67
CA LEU A 252 -6.17 -8.99 2.57
C LEU A 252 -5.26 -10.22 2.52
N ASP A 253 -5.63 -11.30 3.21
CA ASP A 253 -4.86 -12.54 3.16
C ASP A 253 -4.99 -13.24 1.80
N ALA A 254 -4.19 -14.29 1.58
CA ALA A 254 -4.16 -14.96 0.28
C ALA A 254 -5.48 -15.67 -0.06
N ALA A 255 -6.21 -16.11 0.96
CA ALA A 255 -7.52 -16.77 0.80
C ALA A 255 -8.67 -15.79 0.56
N GLY A 256 -8.47 -14.49 0.85
CA GLY A 256 -9.54 -13.50 0.79
C GLY A 256 -10.50 -13.53 1.98
N GLU A 257 -10.12 -14.14 3.11
CA GLU A 257 -11.03 -14.37 4.23
C GLU A 257 -10.65 -13.55 5.49
N THR A 258 -9.45 -12.98 5.54
CA THR A 258 -9.02 -12.07 6.62
C THR A 258 -8.58 -10.73 6.04
N LEU A 259 -9.20 -9.65 6.53
CA LEU A 259 -8.95 -8.28 6.10
C LEU A 259 -8.49 -7.45 7.29
N ALA A 260 -7.33 -6.80 7.19
CA ALA A 260 -6.84 -5.85 8.18
C ALA A 260 -6.94 -4.43 7.63
N VAL A 261 -7.52 -3.53 8.42
CA VAL A 261 -7.80 -2.15 8.02
C VAL A 261 -7.32 -1.19 9.11
N GLY A 262 -6.42 -0.28 8.74
CA GLY A 262 -5.90 0.75 9.63
C GLY A 262 -6.77 2.00 9.65
N ALA A 263 -6.87 2.62 10.82
CA ALA A 263 -7.45 3.95 11.06
C ALA A 263 -6.45 4.77 11.89
N PRO A 264 -5.44 5.40 11.26
CA PRO A 264 -4.39 6.12 11.98
C PRO A 264 -4.88 7.39 12.69
N GLY A 265 -6.08 7.88 12.38
CA GLY A 265 -6.72 9.01 13.04
C GLY A 265 -7.36 8.69 14.39
N GLU A 266 -7.51 7.40 14.71
CA GLU A 266 -8.23 6.93 15.89
C GLU A 266 -7.60 7.46 17.18
N ALA A 267 -8.43 8.02 18.07
CA ALA A 267 -7.98 8.85 19.19
C ALA A 267 -8.25 8.27 20.59
N SER A 268 -8.87 7.11 20.71
CA SER A 268 -9.17 6.51 22.02
C SER A 268 -7.91 6.26 22.86
N ASP A 269 -8.13 6.22 24.18
CA ASP A 269 -7.11 5.90 25.18
C ASP A 269 -6.84 4.38 25.33
N ALA A 270 -7.42 3.56 24.47
CA ALA A 270 -7.20 2.12 24.47
C ALA A 270 -5.72 1.79 24.15
N THR A 271 -5.26 0.63 24.63
CA THR A 271 -3.94 0.09 24.28
C THR A 271 -4.05 -1.42 24.04
N GLY A 272 -3.10 -1.96 23.29
CA GLY A 272 -3.03 -3.40 23.03
C GLY A 272 -4.22 -3.96 22.24
N VAL A 273 -4.64 -5.18 22.57
CA VAL A 273 -5.66 -5.93 21.81
C VAL A 273 -7.00 -5.93 22.54
N GLY A 274 -8.08 -5.59 21.82
CA GLY A 274 -9.45 -5.69 22.30
C GLY A 274 -9.87 -4.61 23.30
N GLY A 275 -9.21 -3.45 23.28
CA GLY A 275 -9.65 -2.26 24.02
C GLY A 275 -11.00 -1.72 23.52
N ASP A 276 -11.55 -0.74 24.24
CA ASP A 276 -12.81 -0.07 23.90
C ASP A 276 -12.55 1.14 22.98
N PRO A 277 -12.92 1.08 21.69
CA PRO A 277 -12.67 2.17 20.73
C PRO A 277 -13.55 3.41 20.96
N THR A 278 -14.52 3.37 21.88
CA THR A 278 -15.46 4.49 22.09
C THR A 278 -14.98 5.50 23.15
N ARG A 279 -13.88 5.20 23.84
CA ARG A 279 -13.34 6.01 24.95
C ARG A 279 -12.37 7.07 24.42
N ASP A 280 -12.91 8.07 23.76
CA ASP A 280 -12.14 9.23 23.32
C ASP A 280 -11.89 10.19 24.49
N THR A 281 -10.79 9.97 25.21
CA THR A 281 -10.36 10.83 26.32
C THR A 281 -9.00 11.50 26.06
N SER A 282 -8.38 11.26 24.90
CA SER A 282 -7.01 11.73 24.65
C SER A 282 -6.98 13.21 24.23
N ALA A 283 -6.13 13.99 24.91
CA ALA A 283 -5.90 15.40 24.54
C ALA A 283 -4.98 15.57 23.31
N SER A 284 -4.36 14.48 22.84
CA SER A 284 -3.29 14.48 21.84
C SER A 284 -3.69 13.88 20.48
N GLY A 285 -4.78 13.09 20.40
CA GLY A 285 -5.42 12.61 19.17
C GLY A 285 -4.58 11.66 18.30
N ALA A 286 -5.21 10.86 17.43
CA ALA A 286 -4.56 10.07 16.37
C ALA A 286 -3.41 9.14 16.85
N SER A 287 -3.61 8.44 17.97
CA SER A 287 -2.72 7.33 18.36
C SER A 287 -2.85 6.15 17.38
N GLY A 288 -4.00 6.02 16.75
CA GLY A 288 -4.27 5.13 15.62
C GLY A 288 -4.60 3.70 16.02
N ALA A 289 -5.31 2.97 15.17
CA ALA A 289 -5.72 1.60 15.42
C ALA A 289 -5.79 0.77 14.13
N VAL A 290 -5.93 -0.55 14.29
CA VAL A 290 -6.22 -1.50 13.21
C VAL A 290 -7.40 -2.38 13.61
N TRP A 291 -8.37 -2.52 12.71
CA TRP A 291 -9.42 -3.52 12.81
C TRP A 291 -9.11 -4.70 11.91
N VAL A 292 -9.31 -5.89 12.44
CA VAL A 292 -9.26 -7.14 11.67
C VAL A 292 -10.69 -7.63 11.51
N PHE A 293 -11.09 -7.90 10.27
CA PHE A 293 -12.34 -8.55 9.92
C PHE A 293 -12.04 -9.96 9.42
N ALA A 294 -12.88 -10.90 9.83
CA ALA A 294 -12.87 -12.27 9.33
C ALA A 294 -14.19 -12.56 8.61
N ARG A 295 -14.08 -13.26 7.49
CA ARG A 295 -15.24 -13.74 6.75
C ARG A 295 -15.72 -15.07 7.32
N GLY A 296 -17.01 -15.16 7.61
CA GLY A 296 -17.70 -16.36 8.09
C GLY A 296 -18.92 -16.70 7.24
N GLU A 297 -19.78 -17.59 7.77
CA GLU A 297 -21.01 -18.01 7.08
C GLU A 297 -21.99 -16.86 6.85
N ASP A 298 -22.07 -15.92 7.81
CA ASP A 298 -22.95 -14.75 7.76
C ASP A 298 -22.31 -13.52 7.11
N GLY A 299 -21.15 -13.68 6.47
CA GLY A 299 -20.38 -12.59 5.85
C GLY A 299 -19.22 -12.10 6.71
N TRP A 300 -18.83 -10.84 6.52
CA TRP A 300 -17.68 -10.23 7.21
C TRP A 300 -18.08 -9.74 8.60
N ALA A 301 -17.30 -10.13 9.62
CA ALA A 301 -17.47 -9.69 10.99
C ALA A 301 -16.15 -9.18 11.58
N GLU A 302 -16.23 -8.24 12.52
CA GLU A 302 -15.06 -7.81 13.28
C GLU A 302 -14.52 -8.98 14.11
N ALA A 303 -13.23 -9.27 13.92
CA ALA A 303 -12.51 -10.33 14.62
C ALA A 303 -11.56 -9.77 15.69
N ALA A 304 -11.02 -8.56 15.49
CA ALA A 304 -10.20 -7.89 16.49
C ALA A 304 -10.10 -6.37 16.27
N TYR A 305 -9.82 -5.69 17.38
CA TYR A 305 -9.37 -4.30 17.45
C TYR A 305 -7.96 -4.27 18.04
N LEU A 306 -7.02 -3.62 17.38
CA LEU A 306 -5.60 -3.61 17.71
C LEU A 306 -5.08 -2.18 17.83
N LYS A 307 -4.33 -1.91 18.90
CA LYS A 307 -3.47 -0.73 19.09
C LYS A 307 -2.09 -1.16 19.56
N ALA A 308 -1.13 -0.24 19.46
CA ALA A 308 0.16 -0.39 20.13
C ALA A 308 -0.04 -0.57 21.65
N ALA A 309 0.84 -1.33 22.29
CA ALA A 309 0.86 -1.45 23.75
C ALA A 309 1.28 -0.15 24.44
N ASN A 310 2.16 0.62 23.80
CA ASN A 310 2.63 1.96 24.17
C ASN A 310 2.00 3.01 23.24
N ALA A 311 0.67 2.96 23.05
CA ALA A 311 0.03 3.88 22.13
C ALA A 311 0.06 5.32 22.67
N ASP A 312 0.71 6.23 21.95
CA ASP A 312 0.74 7.64 22.25
C ASP A 312 0.13 8.50 21.15
N GLY A 313 -0.27 9.71 21.53
CA GLY A 313 -0.94 10.62 20.60
C GLY A 313 -0.04 10.97 19.42
N ARG A 314 -0.60 10.92 18.22
CA ARG A 314 0.06 11.19 16.92
C ARG A 314 1.03 10.12 16.44
N ASP A 315 1.09 8.96 17.09
CA ASP A 315 1.87 7.81 16.61
C ASP A 315 1.36 7.27 15.28
N ARG A 316 0.06 7.47 15.01
CA ARG A 316 -0.62 7.06 13.77
C ARG A 316 -0.45 5.57 13.48
N PHE A 317 -0.58 4.74 14.51
CA PHE A 317 -0.60 3.30 14.37
C PHE A 317 -1.68 2.89 13.36
N GLY A 318 -1.35 1.99 12.42
CA GLY A 318 -2.26 1.59 11.35
C GLY A 318 -2.11 2.39 10.05
N MET A 319 -1.19 3.36 10.00
CA MET A 319 -0.88 4.09 8.75
C MET A 319 -0.42 3.15 7.62
N ALA A 320 0.32 2.09 7.96
CA ALA A 320 0.68 1.03 7.05
C ALA A 320 0.37 -0.33 7.70
N VAL A 321 -0.16 -1.24 6.91
CA VAL A 321 -0.57 -2.57 7.38
C VAL A 321 -0.12 -3.60 6.34
N ALA A 322 0.50 -4.68 6.77
CA ALA A 322 0.86 -5.82 5.91
C ALA A 322 0.49 -7.14 6.60
N LEU A 323 -0.33 -7.94 5.94
CA LEU A 323 -0.84 -9.22 6.44
C LEU A 323 -0.13 -10.37 5.71
N ALA A 324 0.29 -11.39 6.46
CA ALA A 324 0.87 -12.60 5.88
C ALA A 324 -0.18 -13.37 5.08
N SER A 325 0.26 -14.18 4.12
CA SER A 325 -0.66 -14.90 3.22
C SER A 325 -1.57 -15.90 3.95
N ASP A 326 -1.13 -16.44 5.09
CA ASP A 326 -1.93 -17.31 5.94
C ASP A 326 -2.92 -16.56 6.84
N GLY A 327 -2.85 -15.23 6.90
CA GLY A 327 -3.70 -14.39 7.74
C GLY A 327 -3.32 -14.42 9.23
N ASP A 328 -2.21 -15.05 9.61
CA ASP A 328 -1.85 -15.30 11.01
C ASP A 328 -0.79 -14.35 11.57
N ARG A 329 -0.10 -13.58 10.71
CA ARG A 329 0.84 -12.56 11.15
C ARG A 329 0.57 -11.21 10.48
N LEU A 330 0.52 -10.17 11.29
CA LEU A 330 0.24 -8.81 10.87
C LEU A 330 1.38 -7.87 11.29
N ALA A 331 1.87 -7.06 10.37
CA ALA A 331 2.79 -5.96 10.66
C ALA A 331 2.05 -4.64 10.54
N VAL A 332 2.20 -3.77 11.53
CA VAL A 332 1.54 -2.47 11.59
C VAL A 332 2.54 -1.36 11.85
N GLY A 333 2.53 -0.33 11.00
CA GLY A 333 3.39 0.83 11.12
C GLY A 333 2.79 1.92 11.99
N ALA A 334 3.64 2.56 12.80
CA ALA A 334 3.34 3.75 13.58
C ALA A 334 4.46 4.79 13.34
N PRO A 335 4.43 5.53 12.22
CA PRO A 335 5.54 6.41 11.84
C PRO A 335 5.71 7.63 12.75
N GLY A 336 4.72 7.96 13.59
CA GLY A 336 4.81 9.07 14.55
C GLY A 336 5.41 8.68 15.90
N GLU A 337 5.64 7.39 16.14
CA GLU A 337 6.09 6.87 17.43
C GLU A 337 7.51 7.35 17.79
N SER A 338 7.74 7.62 19.07
CA SER A 338 8.82 8.49 19.53
C SER A 338 9.95 7.82 20.32
N GLY A 339 9.90 6.52 20.58
CA GLY A 339 10.98 5.83 21.29
C GLY A 339 12.34 5.90 20.57
N SER A 340 13.43 6.07 21.31
CA SER A 340 14.80 6.19 20.76
C SER A 340 15.51 4.85 20.57
N GLY A 341 14.91 3.76 21.08
CA GLY A 341 15.44 2.41 21.03
C GLY A 341 15.77 1.87 19.63
N GLU A 342 16.50 0.77 19.57
CA GLU A 342 16.90 0.14 18.30
C GLU A 342 16.65 -1.37 18.32
N GLY A 343 16.31 -1.95 17.17
CA GLY A 343 16.15 -3.39 17.02
C GLY A 343 14.78 -3.90 17.47
N MET A 344 14.75 -5.11 18.03
CA MET A 344 13.53 -5.81 18.43
C MET A 344 13.31 -5.67 19.94
N ASP A 345 12.10 -5.26 20.30
CA ASP A 345 11.61 -4.98 21.65
C ASP A 345 12.54 -4.09 22.49
N PRO A 346 12.98 -2.93 21.98
CA PRO A 346 13.70 -1.99 22.82
C PRO A 346 12.77 -1.36 23.86
N LEU A 347 13.37 -0.69 24.86
CA LEU A 347 12.63 0.17 25.76
C LEU A 347 12.07 1.38 25.00
N ASP A 348 10.89 1.80 25.42
CA ASP A 348 10.28 3.04 24.97
C ASP A 348 10.56 4.16 25.98
N ASP A 349 11.05 5.28 25.46
CA ASP A 349 11.54 6.43 26.23
C ASP A 349 11.08 7.78 25.67
N ASP A 350 10.35 7.81 24.55
CA ASP A 350 9.90 9.02 23.84
C ASP A 350 10.98 10.06 23.50
N ASP A 351 12.26 9.68 23.47
CA ASP A 351 13.38 10.62 23.30
C ASP A 351 13.73 10.92 21.82
N ALA A 352 13.06 10.28 20.85
CA ALA A 352 13.26 10.46 19.41
C ALA A 352 11.94 10.73 18.66
N PRO A 353 11.39 11.96 18.72
CA PRO A 353 10.09 12.29 18.16
C PRO A 353 9.90 11.85 16.70
N ALA A 354 8.80 11.15 16.41
CA ALA A 354 8.47 10.66 15.06
C ALA A 354 9.59 9.83 14.39
N ALA A 355 10.39 9.12 15.18
CA ALA A 355 11.35 8.16 14.65
C ALA A 355 10.65 6.97 13.97
N GLY A 356 9.46 6.63 14.47
CA GLY A 356 8.57 5.61 13.95
C GLY A 356 8.93 4.19 14.40
N ALA A 357 7.94 3.31 14.33
CA ALA A 357 8.04 1.91 14.73
C ALA A 357 7.19 0.99 13.85
N VAL A 358 7.46 -0.31 13.96
CA VAL A 358 6.60 -1.38 13.42
C VAL A 358 6.26 -2.36 14.53
N TYR A 359 4.99 -2.71 14.65
CA TYR A 359 4.48 -3.68 15.60
C TYR A 359 4.09 -4.95 14.87
N LEU A 360 4.50 -6.10 15.40
CA LEU A 360 4.10 -7.41 14.90
C LEU A 360 3.02 -7.98 15.80
N PHE A 361 1.96 -8.50 15.19
CA PHE A 361 0.90 -9.24 15.86
C PHE A 361 0.82 -10.64 15.29
N GLU A 362 0.56 -11.61 16.17
CA GLU A 362 0.34 -13.00 15.81
C GLU A 362 -1.06 -13.45 16.23
N ARG A 363 -1.67 -14.23 15.35
CA ARG A 363 -2.97 -14.87 15.57
C ARG A 363 -2.76 -16.30 16.02
N SER A 364 -3.42 -16.67 17.11
CA SER A 364 -3.56 -18.05 17.54
C SER A 364 -5.04 -18.40 17.69
N GLY A 365 -5.57 -19.13 16.72
CA GLY A 365 -7.00 -19.40 16.60
C GLY A 365 -7.79 -18.10 16.33
N ALA A 366 -8.62 -17.68 17.28
CA ALA A 366 -9.40 -16.43 17.16
C ALA A 366 -8.75 -15.24 17.89
N ARG A 367 -7.59 -15.41 18.52
CA ARG A 367 -6.97 -14.38 19.36
C ARG A 367 -5.75 -13.78 18.68
N TRP A 368 -5.64 -12.46 18.73
CA TRP A 368 -4.45 -11.73 18.36
C TRP A 368 -3.65 -11.33 19.60
N ALA A 369 -2.33 -11.29 19.49
CA ALA A 369 -1.43 -10.76 20.50
C ALA A 369 -0.28 -10.00 19.83
N GLN A 370 0.20 -8.93 20.45
CA GLN A 370 1.43 -8.27 20.01
C GLN A 370 2.60 -9.22 20.30
N ALA A 371 3.33 -9.57 19.25
CA ALA A 371 4.49 -10.45 19.29
C ALA A 371 5.81 -9.68 19.37
N ALA A 372 5.90 -8.49 18.77
CA ALA A 372 7.09 -7.65 18.84
C ALA A 372 6.80 -6.16 18.58
N TYR A 373 7.73 -5.32 19.00
CA TYR A 373 7.88 -3.90 18.70
C TYR A 373 9.26 -3.69 18.06
N VAL A 374 9.31 -3.13 16.86
CA VAL A 374 10.51 -3.13 16.00
C VAL A 374 10.88 -1.71 15.61
N LYS A 375 12.15 -1.36 15.84
CA LYS A 375 12.75 -0.07 15.50
C LYS A 375 13.92 -0.23 14.50
N PRO A 376 14.20 0.79 13.67
CA PRO A 376 15.33 0.75 12.74
C PRO A 376 16.66 0.75 13.50
N MET A 377 17.70 0.14 12.92
CA MET A 377 19.05 0.32 13.47
C MET A 377 19.52 1.77 13.24
N GLY A 378 20.11 2.39 14.24
CA GLY A 378 20.45 3.81 14.24
C GLY A 378 19.22 4.71 14.20
N THR A 379 18.21 4.47 15.03
CA THR A 379 16.98 5.27 15.15
C THR A 379 17.29 6.77 15.28
N ARG A 380 16.52 7.62 14.60
CA ARG A 380 16.60 9.08 14.71
C ARG A 380 15.22 9.69 14.70
N ALA A 381 15.07 10.82 15.38
CA ALA A 381 13.88 11.65 15.27
C ALA A 381 13.57 11.95 13.79
N GLU A 382 12.28 11.98 13.45
CA GLU A 382 11.73 12.27 12.12
C GLU A 382 12.08 11.24 11.01
N ASP A 383 12.68 10.09 11.35
CA ASP A 383 12.90 9.00 10.38
C ASP A 383 11.56 8.47 9.82
N GLY A 384 10.49 8.45 10.63
CA GLY A 384 9.18 7.96 10.22
C GLY A 384 9.17 6.49 9.80
N PHE A 385 9.98 5.65 10.44
CA PHE A 385 10.04 4.23 10.18
C PHE A 385 8.66 3.57 10.30
N GLY A 386 8.37 2.61 9.43
CA GLY A 386 7.07 1.93 9.40
C GLY A 386 6.00 2.63 8.56
N ARG A 387 6.30 3.77 7.92
CA ARG A 387 5.36 4.45 7.01
C ARG A 387 4.96 3.61 5.78
N GLN A 388 5.76 2.63 5.41
CA GLN A 388 5.41 1.64 4.39
C GLN A 388 5.99 0.29 4.78
N LEU A 389 5.18 -0.76 4.58
CA LEU A 389 5.52 -2.12 4.94
C LEU A 389 5.29 -3.06 3.75
N ALA A 390 6.09 -4.11 3.68
CA ALA A 390 5.75 -5.31 2.94
C ALA A 390 6.16 -6.54 3.76
N LEU A 391 5.32 -7.57 3.75
CA LEU A 391 5.52 -8.79 4.50
C LEU A 391 5.50 -9.97 3.52
N GLY A 392 6.52 -10.84 3.62
CA GLY A 392 6.58 -12.06 2.80
C GLY A 392 5.48 -13.07 3.18
N ARG A 393 5.25 -14.05 2.31
CA ARG A 393 4.14 -15.03 2.34
C ARG A 393 3.83 -15.64 3.70
N VAL A 394 4.86 -16.02 4.45
CA VAL A 394 4.73 -16.68 5.77
C VAL A 394 5.03 -15.74 6.93
N GLY A 395 5.02 -14.43 6.71
CA GLY A 395 5.30 -13.47 7.77
C GLY A 395 6.75 -13.43 8.27
N ARG A 396 7.67 -14.18 7.64
CA ARG A 396 9.07 -14.33 8.10
C ARG A 396 10.00 -13.20 7.64
N ARG A 397 9.58 -12.38 6.68
CA ARG A 397 10.38 -11.24 6.20
C ARG A 397 9.55 -9.98 6.16
N LEU A 398 10.04 -8.97 6.85
CA LEU A 398 9.48 -7.63 6.88
C LEU A 398 10.42 -6.68 6.15
N ALA A 399 9.88 -5.89 5.23
CA ALA A 399 10.58 -4.75 4.62
C ALA A 399 9.90 -3.45 5.04
N SER A 400 10.69 -2.44 5.39
CA SER A 400 10.24 -1.09 5.75
C SER A 400 11.26 -0.05 5.28
N SER A 401 10.81 1.17 5.00
CA SER A 401 11.67 2.25 4.48
C SER A 401 11.69 3.49 5.37
N VAL A 402 12.84 4.17 5.39
CA VAL A 402 13.03 5.52 5.91
C VAL A 402 13.43 6.42 4.73
N PRO A 403 12.53 7.28 4.23
CA PRO A 403 12.70 8.01 2.96
C PRO A 403 13.73 9.16 3.02
N THR A 404 13.92 9.80 4.17
CA THR A 404 14.56 11.13 4.29
C THR A 404 15.76 11.11 5.23
N ARG A 405 16.54 10.03 5.23
CA ARG A 405 17.71 9.91 6.09
C ARG A 405 18.92 10.63 5.49
N THR A 406 19.43 11.62 6.23
CA THR A 406 20.76 12.18 5.97
C THR A 406 21.78 11.32 6.71
N LEU A 407 22.65 10.61 6.00
CA LEU A 407 23.72 9.84 6.64
C LEU A 407 24.81 10.78 7.18
N PRO A 408 25.21 10.68 8.45
CA PRO A 408 26.40 11.37 8.93
C PRO A 408 27.63 10.61 8.41
N LEU A 409 28.25 11.08 7.33
CA LEU A 409 29.61 10.68 6.98
C LEU A 409 30.55 11.88 7.16
N GLY A 410 31.71 11.60 7.75
CA GLY A 410 32.71 12.59 8.12
C GLY A 410 33.03 13.55 6.98
N ARG A 411 33.09 14.84 7.35
CA ARG A 411 33.46 16.01 6.54
C ARG A 411 34.20 15.66 5.23
N THR A 412 33.46 15.56 4.13
CA THR A 412 33.97 15.92 2.80
C THR A 412 32.95 16.82 2.13
N SER A 413 33.43 17.94 1.63
CA SER A 413 32.65 19.02 1.06
C SER A 413 32.15 18.66 -0.34
N ALA A 414 30.97 18.05 -0.41
CA ALA A 414 30.04 18.04 -1.53
C ALA A 414 28.67 17.62 -0.97
N GLY A 415 27.59 18.28 -1.37
CA GLY A 415 26.26 18.15 -0.77
C GLY A 415 25.88 16.71 -0.41
N THR A 416 25.47 16.49 0.83
CA THR A 416 25.04 15.18 1.33
C THR A 416 23.85 14.70 0.49
N PRO A 417 23.92 13.52 -0.17
CA PRO A 417 22.74 12.95 -0.79
C PRO A 417 21.75 12.58 0.31
N ASN A 418 20.52 13.08 0.22
CA ASN A 418 19.39 12.46 0.89
C ASN A 418 19.24 11.06 0.28
N ALA A 419 19.69 10.03 0.98
CA ALA A 419 19.55 8.65 0.55
C ALA A 419 18.57 7.97 1.51
N GLY A 420 17.38 7.63 1.01
CA GLY A 420 16.45 6.81 1.78
C GLY A 420 17.10 5.46 2.14
N LEU A 421 16.77 4.94 3.32
CA LEU A 421 17.18 3.61 3.75
C LEU A 421 16.04 2.60 3.60
N LEU A 422 16.42 1.37 3.28
CA LEU A 422 15.54 0.22 3.22
C LEU A 422 16.03 -0.80 4.25
N PHE A 423 15.14 -1.19 5.16
CA PHE A 423 15.41 -2.17 6.20
C PHE A 423 14.66 -3.45 5.86
N VAL A 424 15.35 -4.59 5.96
CA VAL A 424 14.75 -5.90 5.78
C VAL A 424 15.13 -6.77 6.98
N TYR A 425 14.13 -7.29 7.67
CA TYR A 425 14.27 -8.13 8.86
C TYR A 425 13.84 -9.56 8.53
N ASP A 426 14.62 -10.54 8.99
CA ASP A 426 14.17 -11.93 9.10
C ASP A 426 13.57 -12.10 10.52
N LEU A 427 12.33 -12.57 10.60
CA LEU A 427 11.49 -12.64 11.82
C LEU A 427 11.37 -14.07 12.36
N ASP A 428 12.48 -14.82 12.28
CA ASP A 428 12.59 -16.24 12.63
C ASP A 428 12.95 -16.49 14.09
#